data_AF-A0A386C806-F1
#
_entry.id   AF-A0A386C806-F1
#
_cell.length_a   1.000
_cell.length_b   1.000
_cell.length_c   1.000
_cell.angle_alpha   90.00
_cell.angle_beta   90.00
_cell.angle_gamma   90.00
#
_symmetry.space_group_name_H-M   'P 1'
#
loop_
_entity.id
_entity.type
_entity.pdbx_description
1 polymer ?
#
loop_
_entity_poly.entity_id
_entity_poly.type
_entity_poly.pdbx_seq_one_letter_code
_entity_poly.pdbx_strand_id
1 'polypeptide(L)'
;MCLSANNGALFGCRADGVFEAVGCNGLGLSRGSASGKLIAEYALGQSSDLVRQLLNQPHPRSLPVRPIADVAVSAAIWVKEFSAGAEL
;
A
#
# COMPACT_ATOMS: atom_id res chain seq x y z
N MET A 1 3.22 8.64 5.40
CA MET A 1 2.55 8.09 4.20
C MET A 1 3.11 6.71 3.93
N CYS A 2 2.28 5.69 3.74
CA CYS A 2 2.71 4.32 3.42
C CYS A 2 2.57 4.10 1.91
N LEU A 3 3.70 3.96 1.22
CA LEU A 3 3.77 3.75 -0.22
C LEU A 3 4.41 2.39 -0.49
N SER A 4 3.77 1.57 -1.31
CA SER A 4 4.37 0.35 -1.83
C SER A 4 4.77 0.55 -3.29
N ALA A 5 5.89 -0.05 -3.69
CA ALA A 5 6.43 0.06 -5.05
C ALA A 5 5.47 -0.48 -6.13
N ASN A 6 4.51 -1.33 -5.76
CA ASN A 6 3.48 -1.88 -6.66
C ASN A 6 2.06 -1.38 -6.34
N ASN A 7 1.92 -0.31 -5.56
CA ASN A 7 0.61 0.19 -5.09
C ASN A 7 -0.19 -0.87 -4.30
N GLY A 8 0.49 -1.88 -3.75
CA GLY A 8 -0.11 -2.94 -2.96
C GLY A 8 -0.58 -2.45 -1.59
N ALA A 9 -1.57 -3.14 -1.05
CA ALA A 9 -2.13 -2.89 0.28
C ALA A 9 -2.18 -4.20 1.08
N LEU A 10 -1.90 -4.10 2.36
CA LEU A 10 -2.09 -5.15 3.35
C LEU A 10 -3.47 -4.97 3.96
N PHE A 11 -4.34 -5.95 3.77
CA PHE A 11 -5.67 -5.95 4.37
C PHE A 11 -6.01 -7.37 4.80
N GLY A 12 -6.36 -7.58 6.07
CA GLY A 12 -6.80 -8.87 6.59
C GLY A 12 -6.34 -9.19 8.01
N CYS A 13 -6.53 -10.44 8.41
CA CYS A 13 -6.11 -10.95 9.72
C CYS A 13 -4.65 -11.41 9.63
N ARG A 14 -3.77 -10.82 10.45
CA ARG A 14 -2.35 -11.21 10.51
C ARG A 14 -2.05 -12.22 11.60
N ALA A 15 -2.74 -12.11 12.73
CA ALA A 15 -2.62 -13.01 13.87
C ALA A 15 -3.94 -13.04 14.64
N ASP A 16 -4.10 -13.96 15.58
CA ASP A 16 -5.32 -14.08 16.39
C ASP A 16 -5.67 -12.75 17.06
N GLY A 17 -6.82 -12.17 16.70
CA GLY A 17 -7.26 -10.85 17.16
C GLY A 17 -6.54 -9.64 16.56
N VAL A 18 -5.60 -9.82 15.62
CA VAL A 18 -4.83 -8.74 14.99
C VAL A 18 -5.21 -8.58 13.52
N PHE A 19 -5.80 -7.43 13.21
CA PHE A 19 -6.21 -7.07 11.85
C PHE A 19 -5.40 -5.88 11.34
N GLU A 20 -4.95 -5.97 10.08
CA GLU A 20 -4.15 -4.93 9.43
C GLU A 20 -4.92 -4.35 8.24
N ALA A 21 -4.83 -3.03 8.07
CA ALA A 21 -5.36 -2.29 6.92
C ALA A 21 -4.36 -1.17 6.54
N VAL A 22 -3.25 -1.56 5.92
CA VAL A 22 -2.09 -0.68 5.65
C VAL A 22 -1.84 -0.59 4.14
N GLY A 23 -1.75 0.61 3.59
CA GLY A 23 -1.48 0.79 2.15
C GLY A 23 -2.34 1.87 1.51
N CYS A 24 -2.36 3.06 2.12
CA CYS A 24 -3.11 4.19 1.59
C CYS A 24 -2.55 4.73 0.27
N ASN A 25 -1.33 4.32 -0.14
CA ASN A 25 -0.70 4.61 -1.44
C ASN A 25 -0.97 6.04 -2.00
N GLY A 26 -0.94 7.05 -1.13
CA GLY A 26 -1.21 8.45 -1.52
C GLY A 26 -2.69 8.84 -1.71
N LEU A 27 -3.64 7.91 -1.68
CA LEU A 27 -5.10 8.15 -1.77
C LEU A 27 -5.74 8.51 -0.41
N GLY A 28 -4.98 9.24 0.41
CA GLY A 28 -4.97 9.25 1.88
C GLY A 28 -6.25 9.55 2.68
N LEU A 29 -7.42 9.75 2.06
CA LEU A 29 -8.68 9.95 2.79
C LEU A 29 -9.75 8.94 2.39
N SER A 30 -10.08 8.85 1.10
CA SER A 30 -11.17 7.97 0.63
C SER A 30 -10.86 6.49 0.87
N ARG A 31 -9.62 6.07 0.57
CA ARG A 31 -9.21 4.67 0.74
C ARG A 31 -9.00 4.33 2.21
N GLY A 32 -8.43 5.24 3.00
CA GLY A 32 -8.20 5.04 4.43
C GLY A 32 -9.51 4.86 5.22
N SER A 33 -10.50 5.73 4.96
CA SER A 33 -11.80 5.66 5.64
C SER A 33 -12.59 4.39 5.25
N ALA A 34 -12.61 4.04 3.97
CA ALA A 34 -13.24 2.81 3.51
C ALA A 34 -12.58 1.56 4.10
N SER A 35 -11.24 1.48 4.06
CA SER A 35 -10.49 0.35 4.63
C SER A 35 -10.66 0.24 6.16
N GLY A 36 -10.75 1.35 6.89
CA GLY A 36 -11.01 1.36 8.33
C GLY A 36 -12.40 0.80 8.69
N LYS A 37 -13.43 1.15 7.92
CA LYS A 37 -14.76 0.55 8.10
C LYS A 37 -14.75 -0.94 7.77
N LEU A 38 -14.16 -1.31 6.64
CA LEU A 38 -14.19 -2.66 6.11
C LEU A 38 -13.37 -3.64 6.97
N ILE A 39 -12.27 -3.19 7.59
CA ILE A 39 -11.50 -4.05 8.51
C ILE A 39 -12.27 -4.32 9.81
N ALA A 40 -13.07 -3.36 10.28
CA ALA A 40 -13.94 -3.56 11.45
C ALA A 40 -15.09 -4.53 11.13
N GLU A 41 -15.72 -4.41 9.95
CA GLU A 41 -16.71 -5.39 9.48
C GLU A 41 -16.08 -6.80 9.37
N TYR A 42 -14.88 -6.89 8.81
CA TYR A 42 -14.14 -8.15 8.72
C TYR A 42 -13.81 -8.75 10.09
N ALA A 43 -13.43 -7.93 11.07
CA ALA A 43 -13.16 -8.36 12.44
C ALA A 43 -14.42 -8.89 13.16
N LEU A 44 -15.60 -8.39 12.81
CA LEU A 44 -16.90 -8.87 13.29
C LEU A 44 -17.42 -10.12 12.54
N GLY A 45 -16.63 -10.67 11.62
CA GLY A 45 -17.02 -11.82 10.79
C GLY A 45 -17.95 -11.47 9.64
N GLN A 46 -18.14 -10.18 9.33
CA GLN A 46 -18.93 -9.74 8.18
C GLN A 46 -18.08 -9.76 6.91
N SER A 47 -18.54 -10.48 5.89
CA SER A 47 -17.89 -10.55 4.59
C SER A 47 -18.74 -9.83 3.53
N SER A 48 -18.38 -8.60 3.21
CA SER A 48 -18.96 -7.85 2.08
C SER A 48 -18.11 -8.02 0.81
N ASP A 49 -18.69 -7.79 -0.36
CA ASP A 49 -17.97 -7.85 -1.64
C ASP A 49 -16.75 -6.92 -1.66
N LEU A 50 -16.89 -5.74 -1.03
CA LEU A 50 -15.80 -4.78 -0.84
C LEU A 50 -14.66 -5.32 0.03
N VAL A 51 -14.98 -6.09 1.07
CA VAL A 51 -14.00 -6.75 1.94
C VAL A 51 -13.21 -7.78 1.13
N ARG A 52 -13.90 -8.59 0.31
CA ARG A 52 -13.25 -9.54 -0.62
C ARG A 52 -12.36 -8.84 -1.63
N GLN A 53 -12.80 -7.71 -2.17
CA GLN A 53 -12.01 -6.93 -3.13
C GLN A 53 -10.73 -6.37 -2.50
N LEU A 54 -10.78 -5.97 -1.21
CA LEU A 54 -9.61 -5.54 -0.45
C LEU A 54 -8.68 -6.70 -0.09
N LEU A 55 -9.22 -7.86 0.31
CA LEU A 55 -8.44 -9.07 0.58
C LEU A 55 -7.72 -9.58 -0.67
N ASN A 56 -8.32 -9.42 -1.85
CA ASN A 56 -7.73 -9.79 -3.14
C ASN A 56 -6.74 -8.75 -3.68
N GLN A 57 -6.47 -7.65 -2.97
CA GLN A 57 -5.49 -6.69 -3.44
C GLN A 57 -4.07 -7.29 -3.48
N PRO A 58 -3.25 -6.84 -4.44
CA PRO A 58 -1.88 -7.29 -4.53
C PRO A 58 -1.13 -6.91 -3.25
N HIS A 59 -0.44 -7.90 -2.69
CA HIS A 59 0.40 -7.69 -1.51
C HIS A 59 1.55 -6.75 -1.87
N PRO A 60 2.02 -5.91 -0.92
CA PRO A 60 3.17 -5.06 -1.15
C PRO A 60 4.37 -5.93 -1.53
N ARG A 61 4.99 -5.62 -2.67
CA ARG A 61 6.19 -6.32 -3.10
C ARG A 61 7.35 -5.96 -2.18
N SER A 62 8.05 -6.98 -1.66
CA SER A 62 9.29 -6.76 -0.92
C SER A 62 10.32 -6.12 -1.83
N LEU A 63 11.00 -5.09 -1.33
CA LEU A 63 12.07 -4.44 -2.08
C LEU A 63 13.27 -5.39 -2.22
N PRO A 64 14.02 -5.31 -3.32
CA PRO A 64 15.26 -6.07 -3.46
C PRO A 64 16.23 -5.73 -2.33
N VAL A 65 17.08 -6.67 -1.94
CA VAL A 65 18.03 -6.50 -0.84
C VAL A 65 18.95 -5.30 -1.10
N ARG A 66 19.37 -4.61 -0.03
CA ARG A 66 20.41 -3.59 -0.15
C ARG A 66 21.73 -4.25 -0.62
N PRO A 67 22.51 -3.61 -1.50
CA PRO A 67 22.45 -2.19 -1.89
C PRO A 67 21.64 -1.89 -3.16
N ILE A 68 21.07 -2.89 -3.85
CA ILE A 68 20.42 -2.70 -5.17
C ILE A 68 19.23 -1.74 -5.08
N ALA A 69 18.40 -1.88 -4.04
CA ALA A 69 17.28 -0.97 -3.81
C ALA A 69 17.71 0.48 -3.59
N ASP A 70 18.88 0.71 -2.99
CA ASP A 70 19.37 2.04 -2.64
C ASP A 70 19.83 2.80 -3.89
N VAL A 71 20.57 2.11 -4.77
CA VAL A 71 20.96 2.62 -6.08
C VAL A 71 19.73 2.87 -6.97
N ALA A 72 18.77 1.95 -6.97
CA ALA A 72 17.55 2.10 -7.76
C ALA A 72 16.70 3.30 -7.31
N VAL A 73 16.56 3.52 -5.99
CA VAL A 73 15.86 4.69 -5.44
C VAL A 73 16.59 5.97 -5.79
N SER A 74 17.90 6.01 -5.61
CA SER A 74 18.72 7.20 -5.90
C SER A 74 18.66 7.57 -7.39
N ALA A 75 18.79 6.58 -8.28
CA ALA A 75 18.65 6.78 -9.72
C ALA A 75 17.24 7.26 -10.10
N ALA A 76 16.19 6.71 -9.50
CA ALA A 76 14.82 7.14 -9.76
C ALA A 76 14.54 8.58 -9.30
N ILE A 77 15.12 8.99 -8.17
CA ILE A 77 15.05 10.39 -7.71
C ILE A 77 15.75 11.30 -8.72
N TRP A 78 16.96 10.94 -9.13
CA TRP A 78 17.76 11.74 -10.05
C TRP A 78 17.09 11.89 -11.43
N VAL A 79 16.48 10.81 -11.96
CA VAL A 79 15.69 10.85 -13.20
C VAL A 79 14.46 11.74 -13.05
N LYS A 80 13.76 11.68 -11.92
CA LYS A 80 12.62 12.55 -11.64
C LYS A 80 13.03 14.02 -11.53
N GLU A 81 14.14 14.31 -10.86
CA GLU A 81 14.68 15.68 -10.78
C GLU A 81 15.08 16.21 -12.16
N PHE A 82 15.73 15.36 -12.99
CA PHE A 82 16.12 15.74 -14.35
C PHE A 82 14.91 15.96 -15.26
N SER A 83 13.89 15.09 -15.19
CA SER A 83 12.66 15.25 -15.96
C SER A 83 11.84 16.45 -15.52
N ALA A 84 11.76 16.73 -14.20
CA ALA A 84 11.05 17.89 -13.69
C ALA A 84 11.74 19.22 -14.04
N GLY A 85 13.08 19.21 -14.17
CA GLY A 85 13.85 20.34 -14.68
C GLY A 85 13.71 20.58 -16.18
N ALA A 86 13.31 19.57 -16.96
CA ALA A 86 13.07 19.68 -18.40
C ALA A 86 11.68 20.27 -18.74
N GLU A 87 10.84 20.48 -17.73
CA GLU A 87 9.50 21.10 -17.86
C GLU A 87 9.50 22.61 -17.51
N LEU A 88 10.70 23.23 -17.36
CA LEU A 88 10.91 24.68 -17.23
C LEU A 88 11.57 25.25 -18.49
#